data_AF-A0A6L7ZYY4-F1
#
_entry.id   AF-A0A6L7ZYY4-F1
#
_cell.length_a   1.000
_cell.length_b   1.000
_cell.length_c   1.000
_cell.angle_alpha   90.00
_cell.angle_beta   90.00
_cell.angle_gamma   90.00
#
_symmetry.space_group_name_H-M   'P 1'
#
loop_
_entity.id
_entity.type
_entity.pdbx_description
1 polymer ?
#
loop_
_entity_poly.entity_id
_entity_poly.type
_entity_poly.pdbx_seq_one_letter_code
_entity_poly.pdbx_strand_id
1 'polypeptide(L)' 'MAKVEIYTTMMCPYCARALSLLKRKGADYTEVDV' A
#
# COMPACT_ATOMS: atom_id res chain seq x y z
N MET A 1 10.52 14.15 -0.06
CA MET A 1 9.98 12.78 -0.11
C MET A 1 8.75 12.77 -1.00
N ALA A 2 8.52 11.70 -1.75
CA ALA A 2 7.30 11.58 -2.54
C ALA A 2 6.15 11.13 -1.63
N LYS A 3 4.97 11.77 -1.78
CA LYS A 3 3.75 11.34 -1.11
C LYS A 3 3.27 10.04 -1.77
N VAL A 4 3.15 8.96 -1.00
CA VAL A 4 2.65 7.66 -1.49
C VAL A 4 1.34 7.35 -0.78
N GLU A 5 0.26 7.23 -1.56
CA GLU A 5 -1.07 6.87 -1.07
C GLU A 5 -1.49 5.57 -1.75
N ILE A 6 -1.96 4.60 -0.96
CA ILE A 6 -2.43 3.31 -1.45
C ILE A 6 -3.89 3.11 -1.05
N TYR A 7 -4.74 2.92 -2.06
CA TYR A 7 -6.16 2.63 -1.88
C TYR A 7 -6.35 1.13 -1.94
N THR A 8 -6.83 0.54 -0.85
CA THR A 8 -7.04 -0.90 -0.69
C THR A 8 -8.52 -1.17 -0.52
N THR A 9 -8.96 -2.36 -0.90
CA THR A 9 -10.33 -2.82 -0.65
C THR A 9 -10.30 -4.22 -0.09
N MET A 10 -11.37 -4.61 0.60
CA MET A 10 -11.44 -5.93 1.24
C MET A 10 -11.35 -7.04 0.17
N MET A 11 -10.49 -8.03 0.42
CA MET A 11 -10.18 -9.14 -0.51
C MET A 11 -9.52 -8.75 -1.84
N CYS A 12 -8.66 -7.73 -1.85
CA CYS A 12 -7.82 -7.41 -3.01
C CYS A 12 -6.43 -8.09 -2.95
N PRO A 13 -6.16 -9.13 -3.76
CA PRO A 13 -4.86 -9.83 -3.74
C PRO A 13 -3.70 -8.95 -4.22
N TYR A 14 -3.97 -7.96 -5.07
CA TYR A 14 -2.97 -7.02 -5.57
C TYR A 14 -2.55 -6.01 -4.49
N CYS A 15 -3.51 -5.55 -3.70
CA CYS A 15 -3.30 -4.61 -2.60
C CYS A 15 -2.36 -5.22 -1.56
N ALA A 16 -2.56 -6.49 -1.19
CA ALA A 16 -1.66 -7.22 -0.30
C ALA A 16 -0.21 -7.32 -0.83
N ARG A 17 -0.04 -7.53 -2.15
CA ARG A 17 1.29 -7.58 -2.78
C ARG A 17 1.96 -6.21 -2.82
N ALA A 18 1.19 -5.14 -3.07
CA ALA A 18 1.68 -3.77 -3.08
C ALA A 18 2.13 -3.32 -1.68
N LEU A 19 1.32 -3.57 -0.64
CA LEU A 19 1.70 -3.32 0.76
C LEU A 19 2.99 -4.06 1.13
N SER A 20 3.11 -5.34 0.74
CA SER A 20 4.33 -6.12 0.99
C SER A 20 5.56 -5.53 0.30
N LEU A 21 5.41 -4.98 -0.91
CA LEU A 21 6.51 -4.32 -1.63
C LEU A 21 6.91 -3.01 -0.94
N LEU A 22 5.94 -2.18 -0.56
CA LEU A 22 6.18 -0.91 0.12
C LEU A 22 6.88 -1.13 1.46
N LYS A 23 6.41 -2.12 2.23
CA LYS A 23 7.04 -2.55 3.49
C LYS A 23 8.47 -3.02 3.29
N ARG A 24 8.76 -3.83 2.25
CA ARG A 24 10.13 -4.26 1.93
C ARG A 24 11.04 -3.10 1.50
N LYS A 25 10.49 -2.06 0.87
CA LYS A 25 11.24 -0.87 0.48
C LYS A 25 11.47 0.11 1.64
N GLY A 26 10.80 -0.08 2.78
CA GLY A 26 10.84 0.89 3.89
C GLY A 26 10.29 2.26 3.49
N ALA A 27 9.35 2.29 2.53
CA ALA A 27 8.73 3.53 2.09
C ALA A 27 7.60 3.90 3.05
N ASP A 28 7.51 5.17 3.42
CA ASP A 28 6.34 5.71 4.11
C ASP A 28 5.17 5.82 3.13
N TYR A 29 4.00 5.31 3.53
CA TYR A 29 2.78 5.38 2.75
C TYR A 29 1.54 5.53 3.65
N THR A 30 0.49 6.12 3.09
CA THR A 30 -0.83 6.19 3.72
C THR A 30 -1.76 5.18 3.06
N GLU A 31 -2.35 4.30 3.86
CA GLU A 31 -3.35 3.33 3.41
C GLU A 31 -4.76 3.89 3.60
N VAL A 32 -5.60 3.78 2.56
CA VAL A 32 -7.01 4.17 2.56
C VAL A 32 -7.84 2.98 2.15
N ASP A 33 -8.72 2.51 3.03
CA ASP A 33 -9.67 1.43 2.74
C ASP A 33 -10.89 2.01 2.00
N VAL A 34 -11.24 1.40 0.86
CA VAL A 34 -12.33 1.79 -0.06
C VAL A 34 -13.27 0.65 -0.41
#